data_AF-W0DZJ2-F1
#
_entry.id   AF-W0DZJ2-F1
#
_cell.length_a   1.000
_cell.length_b   1.000
_cell.length_c   1.000
_cell.angle_alpha   90.00
_cell.angle_beta   90.00
_cell.angle_gamma   90.00
#
_symmetry.space_group_name_H-M   'P 1'
#
loop_
_entity.id
_entity.type
_entity.pdbx_description
1 polymer ?
#
loop_
_entity_poly.entity_id
_entity_poly.type
_entity_poly.pdbx_seq_one_letter_code
_entity_poly.pdbx_strand_id
1 'polypeptide(L)'
;MTESHRTEFKRQLTDTLEKEVVAFLNAKQGGEIYIGVDDVTQQPIALADLDDLQLKIKDRIKHNVAPSALGLFDVFVTDWQGEPVNDRFEITSTGSLPEGMNEDDFFSGISHPQNKVLMRVFRDLDMVEHLGSGVPRILQFYPKTSYVFLSNFTRVVFPYAEGFTTTPQATPQATDQATDSREKFLMFCKTPRSVQEMMAFMDLKHRKSFRDVWLKPLVEAGLLTMTLPDKPSSPKQKYQTTQTTVNE
;
A
#
# COMPACT_ATOMS: atom_id res chain seq x y z
N MET A 1 18.85 -15.78 -24.21
CA MET A 1 17.67 -16.68 -24.28
C MET A 1 17.39 -16.99 -25.74
N THR A 2 16.72 -18.09 -26.07
CA THR A 2 16.39 -18.43 -27.47
C THR A 2 14.88 -18.63 -27.56
N GLU A 3 14.25 -18.05 -28.57
CA GLU A 3 12.81 -18.13 -28.79
C GLU A 3 12.37 -19.60 -28.91
N SER A 4 11.24 -19.94 -28.28
CA SER A 4 10.78 -21.33 -28.20
C SER A 4 9.26 -21.39 -28.23
N HIS A 5 8.72 -22.60 -28.39
CA HIS A 5 7.27 -22.84 -28.26
C HIS A 5 6.68 -22.48 -26.88
N ARG A 6 7.51 -22.08 -25.92
CA ARG A 6 7.14 -21.62 -24.56
C ARG A 6 7.58 -20.19 -24.28
N THR A 7 8.21 -19.51 -25.23
CA THR A 7 8.84 -18.22 -25.00
C THR A 7 8.56 -17.30 -26.18
N GLU A 8 7.79 -16.25 -25.94
CA GLU A 8 7.48 -15.21 -26.92
C GLU A 8 8.22 -13.92 -26.55
N PHE A 9 8.88 -13.30 -27.53
CA PHE A 9 9.49 -11.97 -27.36
C PHE A 9 8.62 -10.92 -28.04
N LYS A 10 8.46 -9.78 -27.37
CA LYS A 10 7.85 -8.59 -27.94
C LYS A 10 8.65 -7.37 -27.58
N ARG A 11 8.85 -6.49 -28.55
CA ARG A 11 9.41 -5.14 -28.28
C ARG A 11 8.52 -4.33 -27.36
N GLN A 12 7.22 -4.34 -27.60
CA GLN A 12 6.24 -3.53 -26.88
C GLN A 12 4.91 -4.27 -26.80
N LEU A 13 3.99 -3.73 -26.00
CA LEU A 13 2.64 -4.25 -25.91
C LEU A 13 1.93 -4.17 -27.27
N THR A 14 1.44 -5.31 -27.78
CA THR A 14 0.73 -5.43 -29.07
C THR A 14 -0.74 -5.79 -28.87
N ASP A 15 -1.56 -5.62 -29.91
CA ASP A 15 -2.97 -6.07 -29.91
C ASP A 15 -3.12 -7.59 -29.98
N THR A 16 -2.01 -8.34 -30.05
CA THR A 16 -1.99 -9.81 -30.09
C THR A 16 -1.80 -10.46 -28.73
N LEU A 17 -1.51 -9.67 -27.69
CA LEU A 17 -1.20 -10.18 -26.34
C LEU A 17 -2.25 -11.20 -25.85
N GLU A 18 -3.54 -10.89 -25.96
CA GLU A 18 -4.59 -11.78 -25.46
C GLU A 18 -4.58 -13.14 -26.18
N LYS A 19 -4.28 -13.16 -27.48
CA LYS A 19 -4.21 -14.39 -28.26
C LYS A 19 -3.03 -15.25 -27.81
N GLU A 20 -1.89 -14.63 -27.56
CA GLU A 20 -0.67 -15.29 -27.08
C GLU A 20 -0.87 -15.84 -25.66
N VAL A 21 -1.47 -15.05 -24.77
CA VAL A 21 -1.83 -15.48 -23.41
C VAL A 21 -2.79 -16.68 -23.47
N VAL A 22 -3.84 -16.63 -24.29
CA VAL A 22 -4.79 -17.75 -24.46
C VAL A 22 -4.09 -18.99 -25.02
N ALA A 23 -3.15 -18.83 -25.96
CA ALA A 23 -2.38 -19.95 -26.49
C ALA A 23 -1.56 -20.64 -25.39
N PHE A 24 -0.87 -19.87 -24.54
CA PHE A 24 -0.07 -20.43 -23.43
C PHE A 24 -0.93 -21.01 -22.31
N LEU A 25 -2.06 -20.40 -21.96
CA LEU A 25 -2.98 -20.97 -20.96
C LEU A 25 -3.54 -22.34 -21.38
N ASN A 26 -3.66 -22.60 -22.69
CA ASN A 26 -4.09 -23.89 -23.22
C ASN A 26 -2.94 -24.88 -23.44
N ALA A 27 -1.69 -24.44 -23.31
CA ALA A 27 -0.52 -25.31 -23.43
C ALA A 27 -0.29 -26.07 -22.12
N LYS A 28 0.01 -27.37 -22.19
CA LYS A 28 0.23 -28.24 -21.01
C LYS A 28 1.30 -27.72 -20.04
N GLN A 29 2.26 -26.93 -20.52
CA GLN A 29 3.40 -26.44 -19.74
C GLN A 29 3.37 -24.92 -19.53
N GLY A 30 2.33 -24.23 -19.98
CA GLY A 30 2.29 -22.76 -20.00
C GLY A 30 3.33 -22.15 -20.94
N GLY A 31 3.63 -20.87 -20.70
CA GLY A 31 4.67 -20.13 -21.42
C GLY A 31 4.96 -18.77 -20.80
N GLU A 32 5.98 -18.12 -21.35
CA GLU A 32 6.52 -16.84 -20.90
C GLU A 32 6.46 -15.85 -22.05
N ILE A 33 5.99 -14.63 -21.76
CA ILE A 33 5.97 -13.52 -22.71
C ILE A 33 6.90 -12.44 -22.14
N TYR A 34 7.98 -12.17 -22.86
CA TYR A 34 8.93 -11.11 -22.51
C TYR A 34 8.61 -9.86 -23.32
N ILE A 35 8.25 -8.78 -22.63
CA ILE A 35 8.00 -7.48 -23.24
C ILE A 35 9.22 -6.58 -22.98
N GLY A 36 9.69 -5.90 -24.01
CA GLY A 36 10.93 -5.12 -23.98
C GLY A 36 12.14 -5.86 -24.54
N VAL A 37 11.92 -6.82 -25.44
CA VAL A 37 12.99 -7.54 -26.14
C VAL A 37 12.83 -7.32 -27.64
N ASP A 38 13.92 -6.99 -28.31
CA ASP A 38 13.92 -6.83 -29.76
C ASP A 38 13.86 -8.19 -30.46
N ASP A 39 12.80 -8.43 -31.23
CA ASP A 39 12.55 -9.72 -31.88
C ASP A 39 13.65 -10.15 -32.87
N VAL A 40 14.42 -9.18 -33.42
CA VAL A 40 15.47 -9.45 -34.42
C VAL A 40 16.82 -9.69 -33.76
N THR A 41 17.18 -8.84 -32.80
CA THR A 41 18.49 -8.87 -32.14
C THR A 41 18.49 -9.67 -30.84
N GLN A 42 17.30 -10.01 -30.33
CA GLN A 42 17.06 -10.61 -29.02
C GLN A 42 17.80 -9.85 -27.91
N GLN A 43 17.85 -8.53 -28.01
CA GLN A 43 18.45 -7.65 -27.02
C GLN A 43 17.37 -6.90 -26.24
N PRO A 44 17.60 -6.61 -24.95
CA PRO A 44 16.69 -5.80 -24.17
C PRO A 44 16.64 -4.38 -24.70
N ILE A 45 15.44 -3.81 -24.77
CA ILE A 45 15.21 -2.39 -25.03
C ILE A 45 14.79 -1.69 -23.74
N ALA A 46 15.21 -0.44 -23.59
CA ALA A 46 14.77 0.37 -22.47
C ALA A 46 13.27 0.67 -22.61
N LEU A 47 12.48 0.19 -21.66
CA LEU A 47 11.07 0.51 -21.55
C LEU A 47 10.88 1.66 -20.55
N ALA A 48 10.06 2.64 -20.92
CA ALA A 48 9.65 3.70 -20.01
C ALA A 48 8.40 3.25 -19.23
N ASP A 49 8.33 3.64 -17.95
CA ASP A 49 7.18 3.42 -17.07
C ASP A 49 6.73 1.95 -16.96
N LEU A 50 7.59 1.14 -16.35
CA LEU A 50 7.39 -0.31 -16.18
C LEU A 50 6.15 -0.64 -15.34
N ASP A 51 5.81 0.20 -14.36
CA ASP A 51 4.66 0.00 -13.47
C ASP A 51 3.33 0.17 -14.23
N ASP A 52 3.21 1.22 -15.05
CA ASP A 52 2.05 1.43 -15.92
C ASP A 52 1.92 0.30 -16.96
N LEU A 53 3.03 -0.16 -17.54
CA LEU A 53 3.02 -1.27 -18.47
C LEU A 53 2.52 -2.57 -17.80
N GLN A 54 3.02 -2.90 -16.61
CA GLN A 54 2.53 -4.04 -15.83
C GLN A 54 1.03 -3.95 -15.56
N LEU A 55 0.55 -2.76 -15.16
CA LEU A 55 -0.87 -2.54 -14.89
C LEU A 55 -1.71 -2.73 -16.16
N LYS A 56 -1.29 -2.16 -17.29
CA LYS A 56 -1.94 -2.33 -18.59
C LYS A 56 -2.03 -3.79 -19.02
N ILE A 57 -0.97 -4.58 -18.82
CA ILE A 57 -0.97 -6.01 -19.14
C ILE A 57 -1.99 -6.75 -18.26
N LYS A 58 -1.94 -6.53 -16.94
CA LYS A 58 -2.88 -7.15 -15.98
C LYS A 58 -4.33 -6.81 -16.32
N ASP A 59 -4.62 -5.55 -16.61
CA ASP A 59 -5.98 -5.09 -16.95
C ASP A 59 -6.46 -5.65 -18.28
N ARG A 60 -5.62 -5.72 -19.31
CA ARG A 60 -5.99 -6.34 -20.60
C ARG A 60 -6.33 -7.80 -20.44
N ILE A 61 -5.50 -8.58 -19.75
CA ILE A 61 -5.77 -10.01 -19.53
C ILE A 61 -7.06 -10.18 -18.72
N LYS A 62 -7.25 -9.38 -17.67
CA LYS A 62 -8.44 -9.46 -16.80
C LYS A 62 -9.74 -9.22 -17.57
N HIS A 63 -9.79 -8.22 -18.46
CA HIS A 63 -11.04 -7.81 -19.10
C HIS A 63 -11.27 -8.45 -20.47
N ASN A 64 -10.21 -8.87 -21.16
CA ASN A 64 -10.30 -9.34 -22.55
C ASN A 64 -10.14 -10.86 -22.70
N VAL A 65 -9.75 -11.59 -21.64
CA VAL A 65 -9.64 -13.07 -21.66
C VAL A 65 -10.79 -13.70 -20.88
N ALA A 66 -11.50 -14.63 -21.53
CA ALA A 66 -12.62 -15.36 -20.96
C ALA A 66 -12.45 -16.90 -21.16
N PRO A 67 -12.74 -17.74 -20.15
CA PRO A 67 -13.10 -17.38 -18.77
C PRO A 67 -11.96 -16.62 -18.05
N SER A 68 -12.26 -15.99 -16.93
CA SER A 68 -11.28 -15.14 -16.22
C SER A 68 -9.99 -15.93 -15.96
N ALA A 69 -8.86 -15.37 -16.42
CA ALA A 69 -7.53 -15.93 -16.22
C ALA A 69 -6.87 -15.44 -14.91
N LEU A 70 -7.59 -14.70 -14.06
CA LEU A 70 -7.03 -14.20 -12.80
C LEU A 70 -6.54 -15.36 -11.92
N GLY A 71 -5.30 -15.26 -11.46
CA GLY A 71 -4.62 -16.30 -10.67
C GLY A 71 -3.92 -17.39 -11.50
N LEU A 72 -3.99 -17.32 -12.83
CA LEU A 72 -3.28 -18.24 -13.74
C LEU A 72 -2.05 -17.60 -14.41
N PHE A 73 -1.76 -16.33 -14.11
CA PHE A 73 -0.63 -15.61 -14.66
C PHE A 73 -0.04 -14.65 -13.64
N ASP A 74 1.25 -14.38 -13.77
CA ASP A 74 1.97 -13.35 -13.04
C ASP A 74 2.66 -12.40 -14.02
N VAL A 75 2.75 -11.13 -13.65
CA VAL A 75 3.46 -10.09 -14.42
C VAL A 75 4.41 -9.39 -13.46
N PHE A 76 5.71 -9.49 -13.74
CA PHE A 76 6.79 -8.95 -12.93
C PHE A 76 7.90 -8.37 -13.83
N VAL A 77 8.77 -7.52 -13.27
CA VAL A 77 9.94 -6.96 -13.98
C VAL A 77 11.17 -7.76 -13.59
N THR A 78 11.95 -8.17 -14.59
CA THR A 78 13.30 -8.73 -14.39
C THR A 78 14.35 -7.89 -15.11
N ASP A 79 15.61 -8.08 -14.75
CA ASP A 79 16.73 -7.68 -15.58
C ASP A 79 16.87 -8.69 -16.73
N TRP A 80 17.91 -8.49 -17.53
CA TRP A 80 18.22 -9.36 -18.66
C TRP A 80 18.70 -10.76 -18.23
N GLN A 81 19.18 -10.89 -16.99
CA GLN A 81 19.62 -12.15 -16.39
C GLN A 81 18.43 -12.95 -15.85
N GLY A 82 17.24 -12.36 -15.80
CA GLY A 82 16.03 -12.97 -15.25
C GLY A 82 15.87 -12.75 -13.75
N GLU A 83 16.75 -11.94 -13.14
CA GLU A 83 16.63 -11.56 -11.74
C GLU A 83 15.56 -10.46 -11.60
N PRO A 84 14.64 -10.56 -10.64
CA PRO A 84 13.67 -9.50 -10.41
C PRO A 84 14.37 -8.15 -10.22
N VAL A 85 14.08 -7.19 -11.11
CA VAL A 85 14.55 -5.79 -10.98
C VAL A 85 13.71 -5.02 -9.98
N ASN A 86 12.60 -5.62 -9.55
CA ASN A 86 11.80 -5.05 -8.49
C ASN A 86 12.56 -5.19 -7.17
N ASP A 87 12.95 -4.05 -6.62
CA ASP A 87 13.44 -3.88 -5.25
C ASP A 87 12.33 -4.11 -4.21
N ARG A 88 11.20 -4.69 -4.62
CA ARG A 88 10.00 -4.84 -3.82
C ARG A 88 9.16 -6.05 -4.24
N PHE A 89 8.54 -6.66 -3.24
CA PHE A 89 7.52 -7.67 -3.37
C PHE A 89 6.13 -7.01 -3.34
N GLU A 90 5.30 -7.27 -4.33
CA GLU A 90 3.96 -6.67 -4.45
C GLU A 90 2.85 -7.73 -4.43
N ILE A 91 1.84 -7.54 -3.58
CA ILE A 91 0.59 -8.30 -3.59
C ILE A 91 -0.53 -7.35 -3.96
N THR A 92 -1.25 -7.61 -5.05
CA THR A 92 -2.50 -6.90 -5.38
C THR A 92 -3.69 -7.84 -5.26
N SER A 93 -4.58 -7.55 -4.30
CA SER A 93 -5.84 -8.27 -4.10
C SER A 93 -7.00 -7.48 -4.72
N THR A 94 -7.92 -8.20 -5.37
CA THR A 94 -9.18 -7.61 -5.85
C THR A 94 -10.13 -7.34 -4.69
N GLY A 95 -10.80 -6.20 -4.72
CA GLY A 95 -11.67 -5.73 -3.65
C GLY A 95 -11.03 -4.65 -2.79
N SER A 96 -11.87 -3.77 -2.28
CA SER A 96 -11.52 -2.77 -1.28
C SER A 96 -11.62 -3.36 0.13
N LEU A 97 -11.38 -2.51 1.13
CA LEU A 97 -11.65 -2.86 2.52
C LEU A 97 -13.11 -3.33 2.68
N PRO A 98 -13.37 -4.33 3.55
CA PRO A 98 -14.72 -4.79 3.85
C PRO A 98 -15.66 -3.65 4.22
N GLU A 99 -16.94 -3.78 3.89
CA GLU A 99 -17.96 -2.81 4.25
C GLU A 99 -17.97 -2.56 5.77
N GLY A 100 -17.93 -1.28 6.16
CA GLY A 100 -17.85 -0.88 7.57
C GLY A 100 -16.45 -0.92 8.20
N MET A 101 -15.40 -1.27 7.44
CA MET A 101 -14.00 -1.18 7.85
C MET A 101 -13.33 0.02 7.20
N ASN A 102 -12.69 0.88 8.01
CA ASN A 102 -11.79 1.91 7.51
C ASN A 102 -10.31 1.47 7.62
N GLU A 103 -9.39 2.27 7.09
CA GLU A 103 -7.96 1.96 7.12
C GLU A 103 -7.40 1.87 8.55
N ASP A 104 -7.86 2.71 9.48
CA ASP A 104 -7.41 2.66 10.87
C ASP A 104 -7.85 1.37 11.57
N ASP A 105 -9.06 0.89 11.28
CA ASP A 105 -9.55 -0.41 11.75
C ASP A 105 -8.66 -1.53 11.19
N PHE A 106 -8.35 -1.49 9.90
CA PHE A 106 -7.45 -2.45 9.26
C PHE A 106 -6.06 -2.46 9.92
N PHE A 107 -5.45 -1.29 10.10
CA PHE A 107 -4.10 -1.16 10.66
C PHE A 107 -4.03 -1.46 12.17
N SER A 108 -5.14 -1.28 12.90
CA SER A 108 -5.22 -1.64 14.33
C SER A 108 -5.41 -3.14 14.57
N GLY A 109 -5.52 -3.94 13.50
CA GLY A 109 -5.68 -5.38 13.58
C GLY A 109 -7.12 -5.83 13.75
N ILE A 110 -8.11 -4.98 13.47
CA ILE A 110 -9.51 -5.41 13.45
C ILE A 110 -9.70 -6.33 12.25
N SER A 111 -10.11 -7.58 12.50
CA SER A 111 -10.29 -8.59 11.45
C SER A 111 -11.77 -8.83 11.19
N HIS A 112 -12.23 -8.50 9.98
CA HIS A 112 -13.55 -8.86 9.46
C HIS A 112 -13.41 -9.82 8.27
N PRO A 113 -13.34 -11.15 8.51
CA PRO A 113 -13.32 -12.14 7.44
C PRO A 113 -14.50 -11.99 6.47
N GLN A 114 -14.20 -11.74 5.19
CA GLN A 114 -15.23 -11.75 4.15
C GLN A 114 -15.81 -13.16 3.96
N ASN A 115 -14.95 -14.18 3.89
CA ASN A 115 -15.37 -15.58 3.86
C ASN A 115 -15.06 -16.30 5.18
N LYS A 116 -16.06 -16.36 6.07
CA LYS A 116 -15.95 -16.99 7.40
C LYS A 116 -15.68 -18.51 7.33
N VAL A 117 -16.11 -19.18 6.27
CA VAL A 117 -15.91 -20.63 6.09
C VAL A 117 -14.45 -20.90 5.74
N LEU A 118 -13.89 -20.19 4.75
CA LEU A 118 -12.46 -20.31 4.41
C LEU A 118 -11.56 -19.99 5.59
N MET A 119 -11.86 -18.93 6.34
CA MET A 119 -11.08 -18.60 7.53
C MET A 119 -11.14 -19.68 8.62
N ARG A 120 -12.29 -20.36 8.76
CA ARG A 120 -12.39 -21.50 9.67
C ARG A 120 -11.49 -22.64 9.18
N VAL A 121 -11.53 -22.98 7.90
CA VAL A 121 -10.68 -24.05 7.33
C VAL A 121 -9.20 -23.73 7.54
N PHE A 122 -8.74 -22.51 7.26
CA PHE A 122 -7.33 -22.15 7.46
C PHE A 122 -6.90 -22.19 8.92
N ARG A 123 -7.79 -21.81 9.85
CA ARG A 123 -7.52 -21.95 11.28
C ARG A 123 -7.45 -23.42 11.69
N ASP A 124 -8.37 -24.25 11.20
CA ASP A 124 -8.40 -25.68 11.51
C ASP A 124 -7.17 -26.42 10.94
N LEU A 125 -6.52 -25.85 9.91
CA LEU A 125 -5.27 -26.31 9.32
C LEU A 125 -4.00 -25.66 9.91
N ASP A 126 -4.12 -24.89 11.00
CA ASP A 126 -3.03 -24.13 11.64
C ASP A 126 -2.25 -23.20 10.68
N MET A 127 -2.88 -22.79 9.57
CA MET A 127 -2.29 -21.85 8.61
C MET A 127 -2.43 -20.38 9.04
N VAL A 128 -3.16 -20.11 10.14
CA VAL A 128 -3.35 -18.77 10.71
C VAL A 128 -3.42 -18.87 12.23
N GLU A 129 -2.50 -18.18 12.92
CA GLU A 129 -2.33 -18.25 14.39
C GLU A 129 -3.43 -17.49 15.15
N HIS A 130 -3.56 -16.19 14.87
CA HIS A 130 -4.48 -15.29 15.58
C HIS A 130 -5.09 -14.28 14.59
N LEU A 131 -6.42 -14.17 14.59
CA LEU A 131 -7.12 -13.16 13.80
C LEU A 131 -6.67 -11.77 14.24
N GLY A 132 -6.26 -10.94 13.28
CA GLY A 132 -5.94 -9.54 13.54
C GLY A 132 -4.51 -9.24 13.98
N SER A 133 -3.65 -10.24 14.22
CA SER A 133 -2.25 -9.99 14.59
C SER A 133 -1.32 -9.79 13.39
N GLY A 134 -1.73 -10.20 12.19
CA GLY A 134 -0.88 -10.19 10.99
C GLY A 134 -0.45 -8.79 10.57
N VAL A 135 -1.42 -7.89 10.31
CA VAL A 135 -1.13 -6.50 9.88
C VAL A 135 -0.31 -5.75 10.94
N PRO A 136 -0.66 -5.75 12.24
CA PRO A 136 0.18 -5.12 13.26
C PRO A 136 1.62 -5.66 13.32
N ARG A 137 1.83 -6.96 13.05
CA ARG A 137 3.17 -7.57 12.99
C ARG A 137 3.96 -7.07 11.79
N ILE A 138 3.32 -6.97 10.62
CA ILE A 138 3.94 -6.43 9.40
C ILE A 138 4.34 -4.96 9.61
N LEU A 139 3.48 -4.18 10.27
CA LEU A 139 3.73 -2.76 10.57
C LEU A 139 4.94 -2.51 11.50
N GLN A 140 5.50 -3.55 12.13
CA GLN A 140 6.76 -3.45 12.87
C GLN A 140 7.98 -3.29 11.94
N PHE A 141 7.86 -3.72 10.69
CA PHE A 141 8.94 -3.73 9.71
C PHE A 141 8.66 -2.78 8.53
N TYR A 142 7.38 -2.63 8.15
CA TYR A 142 6.98 -1.85 6.99
C TYR A 142 6.02 -0.72 7.37
N PRO A 143 6.14 0.47 6.77
CA PRO A 143 5.25 1.59 7.07
C PRO A 143 3.83 1.34 6.55
N LYS A 144 2.83 2.07 7.08
CA LYS A 144 1.45 2.05 6.55
C LYS A 144 1.39 2.39 5.05
N THR A 145 2.32 3.19 4.55
CA THR A 145 2.44 3.55 3.13
C THR A 145 2.77 2.36 2.22
N SER A 146 3.19 1.22 2.77
CA SER A 146 3.27 -0.04 2.05
C SER A 146 1.91 -0.59 1.63
N TYR A 147 0.80 -0.04 2.13
CA TYR A 147 -0.55 -0.44 1.78
C TYR A 147 -1.23 0.69 0.99
N VAL A 148 -1.77 0.34 -0.17
CA VAL A 148 -2.49 1.25 -1.06
C VAL A 148 -3.90 0.72 -1.26
N PHE A 149 -4.88 1.45 -0.74
CA PHE A 149 -6.29 1.13 -0.90
C PHE A 149 -6.87 1.93 -2.06
N LEU A 150 -7.36 1.21 -3.07
CA LEU A 150 -8.06 1.74 -4.23
C LEU A 150 -9.53 1.28 -4.19
N SER A 151 -10.39 1.91 -4.97
CA SER A 151 -11.84 1.61 -4.96
C SER A 151 -12.19 0.13 -5.18
N ASN A 152 -11.37 -0.58 -5.96
CA ASN A 152 -11.61 -1.98 -6.33
C ASN A 152 -10.41 -2.90 -6.06
N PHE A 153 -9.36 -2.39 -5.44
CA PHE A 153 -8.13 -3.14 -5.22
C PHE A 153 -7.45 -2.72 -3.93
N THR A 154 -6.82 -3.67 -3.28
CA THR A 154 -5.89 -3.41 -2.19
C THR A 154 -4.53 -3.91 -2.62
N ARG A 155 -3.55 -3.01 -2.68
CA ARG A 155 -2.17 -3.33 -3.03
C ARG A 155 -1.28 -3.22 -1.80
N VAL A 156 -0.36 -4.16 -1.66
CA VAL A 156 0.64 -4.19 -0.60
C VAL A 156 2.02 -4.30 -1.24
N VAL A 157 2.95 -3.44 -0.85
CA VAL A 157 4.28 -3.30 -1.44
C VAL A 157 5.33 -3.36 -0.33
N PHE A 158 6.14 -4.42 -0.35
CA PHE A 158 7.23 -4.66 0.60
C PHE A 158 8.59 -4.53 -0.09
N PRO A 159 9.35 -3.43 0.11
CA PRO A 159 10.71 -3.36 -0.40
C PRO A 159 11.61 -4.45 0.21
N TYR A 160 12.53 -4.99 -0.58
CA TYR A 160 13.59 -5.89 -0.13
C TYR A 160 14.65 -5.12 0.67
N ALA A 161 15.28 -5.80 1.64
CA ALA A 161 16.11 -5.18 2.67
C ALA A 161 17.30 -4.34 2.14
N GLU A 162 17.80 -4.60 0.94
CA GLU A 162 18.91 -3.85 0.33
C GLU A 162 18.53 -2.42 -0.12
N GLY A 163 17.23 -2.08 -0.13
CA GLY A 163 16.72 -0.73 -0.42
C GLY A 163 16.07 -0.02 0.78
N PHE A 164 16.02 -0.65 1.96
CA PHE A 164 15.35 -0.06 3.14
C PHE A 164 16.31 0.88 3.90
N THR A 165 16.54 2.08 3.36
CA THR A 165 17.16 3.15 4.13
C THR A 165 16.10 3.77 5.04
N THR A 166 16.20 3.52 6.35
CA THR A 166 15.49 4.30 7.35
C THR A 166 16.05 5.72 7.37
N THR A 167 15.62 6.54 6.43
CA THR A 167 15.82 7.99 6.44
C THR A 167 14.50 8.64 6.03
N PRO A 168 13.97 9.59 6.81
CA PRO A 168 12.74 10.28 6.46
C PRO A 168 13.03 11.21 5.28
N GLN A 169 12.81 10.73 4.07
CA GLN A 169 12.86 11.56 2.87
C GLN A 169 11.51 11.50 2.16
N ALA A 170 10.85 12.65 2.19
CA ALA A 170 9.58 12.93 1.53
C ALA A 170 9.66 12.69 0.02
N THR A 171 8.59 12.16 -0.57
CA THR A 171 8.34 12.18 -2.02
C THR A 171 7.07 12.99 -2.28
N PRO A 172 7.01 13.87 -3.30
CA PRO A 172 6.26 15.14 -3.20
C PRO A 172 4.81 15.14 -3.70
N GLN A 173 4.16 14.00 -3.96
CA GLN A 173 2.99 14.03 -4.86
C GLN A 173 1.67 13.37 -4.37
N ALA A 174 1.58 13.09 -3.07
CA ALA A 174 0.29 12.85 -2.39
C ALA A 174 0.12 13.72 -1.13
N THR A 175 0.96 14.74 -0.97
CA THR A 175 1.08 15.53 0.26
C THR A 175 0.05 16.65 0.36
N ASP A 176 -0.65 17.04 -0.73
CA ASP A 176 -1.44 18.27 -0.73
C ASP A 176 -2.72 18.18 0.13
N GLN A 177 -3.36 17.02 0.28
CA GLN A 177 -4.56 16.87 1.13
C GLN A 177 -4.25 16.59 2.61
N ALA A 178 -3.18 15.84 2.89
CA ALA A 178 -2.75 15.54 4.25
C ALA A 178 -2.07 16.75 4.93
N THR A 179 -1.35 17.58 4.16
CA THR A 179 -0.79 18.85 4.63
C THR A 179 -1.92 19.83 4.95
N ASP A 180 -2.92 19.95 4.08
CA ASP A 180 -4.07 20.82 4.29
C ASP A 180 -4.87 20.45 5.55
N SER A 181 -5.08 19.15 5.80
CA SER A 181 -5.77 18.67 7.03
C SER A 181 -4.97 18.92 8.30
N ARG A 182 -3.65 18.73 8.26
CA ARG A 182 -2.74 18.97 9.40
C ARG A 182 -2.57 20.46 9.69
N GLU A 183 -2.44 21.30 8.65
CA GLU A 183 -2.37 22.75 8.79
C GLU A 183 -3.68 23.33 9.32
N LYS A 184 -4.84 22.87 8.82
CA LYS A 184 -6.16 23.23 9.36
C LYS A 184 -6.30 22.84 10.83
N PHE A 185 -5.82 21.65 11.20
CA PHE A 185 -5.82 21.19 12.59
C PHE A 185 -4.92 22.06 13.49
N LEU A 186 -3.69 22.37 13.07
CA LEU A 186 -2.78 23.25 13.83
C LEU A 186 -3.29 24.69 13.87
N MET A 187 -3.98 25.17 12.83
CA MET A 187 -4.66 26.47 12.82
C MET A 187 -5.81 26.48 13.84
N PHE A 188 -6.62 25.41 13.89
CA PHE A 188 -7.69 25.25 14.87
C PHE A 188 -7.17 25.25 16.32
N CYS A 189 -5.98 24.69 16.53
CA CYS A 189 -5.29 24.61 17.82
C CYS A 189 -4.52 25.89 18.22
N LYS A 190 -4.56 26.97 17.42
CA LYS A 190 -3.95 28.26 17.84
C LYS A 190 -4.55 28.82 19.13
N THR A 191 -5.80 28.47 19.42
CA THR A 191 -6.44 28.71 20.72
C THR A 191 -6.46 27.42 21.53
N PRO A 192 -6.35 27.46 22.87
CA PRO A 192 -6.35 26.24 23.68
C PRO A 192 -7.60 25.38 23.48
N ARG A 193 -7.42 24.16 22.98
CA ARG A 193 -8.50 23.18 22.77
C ARG A 193 -8.36 21.97 23.68
N SER A 194 -9.49 21.46 24.13
CA SER A 194 -9.60 20.16 24.79
C SER A 194 -9.52 19.03 23.77
N VAL A 195 -9.20 17.82 24.25
CA VAL A 195 -9.21 16.60 23.42
C VAL A 195 -10.58 16.35 22.77
N GLN A 196 -11.68 16.69 23.45
CA GLN A 196 -13.02 16.55 22.88
C GLN A 196 -13.27 17.51 21.72
N GLU A 197 -12.85 18.76 21.84
CA GLU A 197 -12.98 19.75 20.75
C GLU A 197 -12.11 19.37 19.55
N MET A 198 -10.90 18.85 19.78
CA MET A 198 -10.01 18.37 18.73
C MET A 198 -10.57 17.16 18.00
N MET A 199 -11.07 16.17 18.75
CA MET A 199 -11.70 14.98 18.16
C MET A 199 -12.95 15.34 17.35
N ALA A 200 -13.79 16.25 17.85
CA ALA A 200 -14.98 16.71 17.15
C ALA A 200 -14.63 17.44 15.84
N PHE A 201 -13.56 18.24 15.83
CA PHE A 201 -13.07 18.91 14.62
C PHE A 201 -12.58 17.91 13.55
N MET A 202 -12.02 16.79 13.98
CA MET A 202 -11.49 15.73 13.10
C MET A 202 -12.51 14.62 12.79
N ASP A 203 -13.74 14.73 13.30
CA ASP A 203 -14.77 13.68 13.24
C ASP A 203 -14.33 12.31 13.79
N LEU A 204 -13.51 12.32 14.84
CA LEU A 204 -12.96 11.11 15.48
C LEU A 204 -13.75 10.74 16.75
N LYS A 205 -14.06 9.45 16.92
CA LYS A 205 -14.91 8.95 18.02
C LYS A 205 -14.13 8.29 19.17
N HIS A 206 -12.88 7.90 18.95
CA HIS A 206 -12.10 7.12 19.91
C HIS A 206 -10.96 7.91 20.57
N ARG A 207 -11.13 8.23 21.86
CA ARG A 207 -10.21 9.09 22.62
C ARG A 207 -8.80 8.53 22.80
N LYS A 208 -8.69 7.21 23.05
CA LYS A 208 -7.38 6.55 23.24
C LYS A 208 -6.58 6.57 21.94
N SER A 209 -7.22 6.17 20.84
CA SER A 209 -6.64 6.21 19.50
C SER A 209 -6.20 7.62 19.10
N PHE A 210 -7.07 8.63 19.29
CA PHE A 210 -6.71 10.03 19.05
C PHE A 210 -5.49 10.47 19.86
N ARG A 211 -5.38 10.07 21.13
CA ARG A 211 -4.24 10.44 21.95
C ARG A 211 -2.94 9.80 21.44
N ASP A 212 -2.98 8.51 21.14
CA ASP A 212 -1.78 7.74 20.80
C ASP A 212 -1.29 8.03 19.38
N VAL A 213 -2.20 8.28 18.43
CA VAL A 213 -1.90 8.45 17.00
C VAL A 213 -1.73 9.93 16.60
N TRP A 214 -2.46 10.85 17.25
CA TRP A 214 -2.45 12.27 16.87
C TRP A 214 -1.82 13.17 17.92
N LEU A 215 -2.30 13.11 19.16
CA LEU A 215 -1.93 14.08 20.18
C LEU A 215 -0.49 13.91 20.67
N LYS A 216 -0.10 12.67 21.00
CA LYS A 216 1.23 12.37 21.53
C LYS A 216 2.34 12.66 20.51
N PRO A 217 2.23 12.24 19.23
CA PRO A 217 3.24 12.59 18.23
C PRO A 217 3.39 14.09 18.00
N LEU A 218 2.30 14.87 18.03
CA LEU A 218 2.36 16.32 17.83
C LEU A 218 2.96 17.08 19.02
N VAL A 219 2.76 16.57 20.24
CA VAL A 219 3.40 17.12 21.45
C VAL A 219 4.89 16.73 21.49
N GLU A 220 5.24 15.49 21.16
CA GLU A 220 6.63 15.02 21.07
C GLU A 220 7.41 15.74 19.95
N ALA A 221 6.76 16.05 18.83
CA ALA A 221 7.32 16.85 17.75
C ALA A 221 7.36 18.36 18.05
N GLY A 222 6.90 18.80 19.22
CA GLY A 222 6.92 20.20 19.64
C GLY A 222 5.96 21.13 18.89
N LEU A 223 4.98 20.59 18.15
CA LEU A 223 3.99 21.37 17.40
C LEU A 223 2.78 21.78 18.25
N LEU A 224 2.50 21.02 19.31
CA LEU A 224 1.50 21.35 20.32
C LEU A 224 2.13 21.37 21.71
N THR A 225 1.70 22.30 22.56
CA THR A 225 2.07 22.35 23.98
C THR A 225 0.87 22.15 24.89
N MET A 226 1.13 21.59 26.07
CA MET A 226 0.12 21.39 27.12
C MET A 226 -0.04 22.68 27.92
N THR A 227 -1.28 23.09 28.18
CA THR A 227 -1.53 24.27 29.03
C THR A 227 -1.24 24.02 30.51
N LEU A 228 -1.26 22.75 30.95
CA LEU A 228 -0.96 22.32 32.32
C LEU A 228 0.11 21.21 32.31
N PRO A 229 1.40 21.54 32.11
CA PRO A 229 2.47 20.54 32.00
C PRO A 229 2.60 19.67 33.25
N ASP A 230 2.48 20.28 34.43
CA ASP A 230 2.65 19.59 35.73
C ASP A 230 1.51 18.62 36.06
N LYS A 231 0.38 18.71 35.34
CA LYS A 231 -0.81 17.87 35.56
C LYS A 231 -1.34 17.32 34.24
N PRO A 232 -0.61 16.41 33.58
CA PRO A 232 -0.93 15.94 32.23
C PRO A 232 -2.27 15.20 32.13
N SER A 233 -2.72 14.58 33.23
CA SER A 233 -4.01 13.88 33.33
C SER A 233 -5.18 14.77 33.76
N SER A 234 -4.96 16.08 33.96
CA SER A 234 -6.00 17.00 34.42
C SER A 234 -7.23 17.00 33.48
N PRO A 235 -8.46 16.94 34.00
CA PRO A 235 -9.66 17.07 33.19
C PRO A 235 -9.79 18.46 32.55
N LYS A 236 -9.07 19.47 33.07
CA LYS A 236 -8.98 20.82 32.51
C LYS A 236 -7.81 20.99 31.52
N GLN A 237 -7.12 19.90 31.17
CA GLN A 237 -6.00 19.95 30.22
C GLN A 237 -6.47 20.39 28.83
N LYS A 238 -5.74 21.34 28.25
CA LYS A 238 -5.91 21.81 26.88
C LYS A 238 -4.55 21.82 26.18
N TYR A 239 -4.58 21.86 24.85
CA TYR A 239 -3.39 21.91 24.02
C TYR A 239 -3.51 23.07 23.05
N GLN A 240 -2.39 23.70 22.76
CA GLN A 240 -2.31 24.83 21.83
C GLN A 240 -1.08 24.71 20.95
N THR A 241 -1.14 25.28 19.75
CA THR A 241 -0.01 25.30 18.82
C THR A 241 1.14 26.11 19.39
N THR A 242 2.34 25.54 19.36
CA THR A 242 3.55 26.23 19.81
C THR A 242 3.81 27.41 18.89
N GLN A 243 4.00 28.61 19.44
CA GLN A 243 4.48 29.72 18.62
C GLN A 243 5.92 29.38 18.22
N THR A 244 6.12 28.99 16.96
CA THR A 244 7.46 28.87 16.40
C THR A 244 8.11 30.24 16.45
N THR A 245 8.96 30.49 17.44
CA THR A 245 10.00 31.51 17.32
C THR A 245 10.91 31.04 16.19
N VAL A 246 10.74 31.64 15.02
CA VAL A 246 11.72 31.58 13.94
C VAL A 246 12.97 32.24 14.51
N ASN A 247 13.93 31.44 14.97
CA ASN A 247 15.26 31.94 15.26
C ASN A 247 16.00 32.07 13.93
N GLU A 248 16.45 33.30 13.65
CA GLU A 248 17.30 33.75 12.55
C GLU A 248 18.61 32.97 12.42
#